data_AF-A0A2S9FTS7-F1
#
_entry.id   AF-A0A2S9FTS7-F1
#
_cell.length_a   1.000
_cell.length_b   1.000
_cell.length_c   1.000
_cell.angle_alpha   90.00
_cell.angle_beta   90.00
_cell.angle_gamma   90.00
#
_symmetry.space_group_name_H-M   'P 1'
#
loop_
_entity.id
_entity.type
_entity.pdbx_description
1 polymer ?
#
loop_
_entity_poly.entity_id
_entity_poly.type
_entity_poly.pdbx_seq_one_letter_code
_entity_poly.pdbx_strand_id
1 'polypeptide(L)' 'MRDMVEIGMGRTARRTYELGDINIVPSRRTRSSKDVSTSWQLDAYRFEIPVLAHPTDALVSVEFAI' A
#
# COMPACT_ATOMS: atom_id res chain seq x y z
N MET A 1 -6.32 -19.84 -12.07
CA MET A 1 -5.84 -18.91 -13.10
C MET A 1 -4.34 -19.16 -13.24
N ARG A 2 -3.77 -19.25 -14.44
CA ARG A 2 -2.30 -19.39 -14.58
C ARG A 2 -1.68 -18.00 -14.45
N ASP A 3 -0.82 -17.81 -13.47
CA ASP A 3 -0.12 -16.53 -13.26
C ASP A 3 1.02 -16.28 -14.26
N MET A 4 1.34 -17.29 -15.08
CA MET A 4 2.34 -17.25 -16.14
C MET A 4 1.63 -17.33 -17.49
N VAL A 5 1.95 -16.40 -18.39
CA VAL A 5 1.37 -16.29 -19.74
C VAL A 5 2.50 -16.46 -20.76
N GLU A 6 2.27 -17.27 -21.78
CA GLU A 6 3.22 -17.39 -22.89
C GLU A 6 3.16 -16.14 -23.75
N ILE A 7 4.32 -15.51 -23.96
CA ILE A 7 4.48 -14.31 -24.79
C ILE A 7 5.15 -14.62 -26.14
N GLY A 8 5.56 -15.88 -26.34
CA GLY A 8 6.10 -16.42 -27.59
C GLY A 8 7.23 -17.44 -27.37
N MET A 9 7.38 -18.41 -28.27
CA MET A 9 8.45 -19.43 -28.37
C MET A 9 9.16 -19.77 -27.04
N GLY A 10 8.43 -20.40 -26.10
CA GLY A 10 9.01 -20.87 -24.84
C GLY A 10 9.36 -19.77 -23.83
N ARG A 11 8.99 -18.52 -24.10
CA ARG A 11 9.07 -17.41 -23.15
C ARG A 11 7.73 -17.21 -22.47
N THR A 12 7.78 -17.18 -21.14
CA THR A 12 6.63 -16.88 -20.30
C THR A 12 6.90 -15.64 -19.46
N ALA A 13 5.88 -14.83 -19.23
CA ALA A 13 5.92 -13.70 -18.30
C ALA A 13 4.87 -13.88 -17.20
N ARG A 14 5.15 -13.31 -16.03
CA ARG A 14 4.19 -13.27 -14.93
C ARG A 14 3.17 -12.16 -15.19
N ARG A 15 1.88 -12.46 -15.00
CA ARG A 15 0.85 -11.43 -14.92
C ARG A 15 1.04 -10.62 -13.62
N THR A 16 1.20 -9.31 -13.77
CA THR A 16 1.28 -8.35 -12.66
C THR A 16 0.02 -7.50 -12.64
N TYR A 17 -0.17 -6.78 -11.53
CA TYR A 17 -1.31 -5.90 -11.32
C TYR A 17 -0.82 -4.61 -10.67
N GLU A 18 -1.37 -3.49 -11.11
CA GLU A 18 -1.24 -2.19 -10.46
C GLU A 18 -2.39 -1.96 -9.48
N LEU A 19 -2.30 -0.89 -8.68
CA LEU A 19 -3.40 -0.51 -7.77
C LEU A 19 -4.69 -0.20 -8.54
N GLY A 20 -4.60 0.32 -9.77
CA GLY A 20 -5.75 0.61 -10.63
C GLY A 20 -6.47 -0.63 -11.17
N ASP A 21 -5.82 -1.80 -11.16
CA ASP A 21 -6.40 -3.05 -11.67
C ASP A 21 -7.28 -3.77 -10.65
N ILE A 22 -7.25 -3.34 -9.37
CA ILE A 22 -7.86 -4.06 -8.26
C ILE A 22 -8.72 -3.14 -7.38
N ASN A 23 -9.70 -3.74 -6.70
CA ASN A 23 -10.56 -3.05 -5.74
C ASN A 23 -10.80 -3.94 -4.51
N ILE A 24 -11.04 -3.30 -3.36
CA ILE A 24 -11.38 -4.01 -2.12
C ILE A 24 -12.88 -4.30 -2.11
N VAL A 25 -13.26 -5.57 -1.88
CA VAL A 25 -14.65 -6.01 -1.83
C VAL A 25 -15.11 -6.23 -0.39
N PRO A 26 -16.18 -5.58 0.09
CA PRO A 26 -16.76 -5.87 1.38
C PRO A 26 -17.31 -7.30 1.43
N SER A 27 -16.91 -8.08 2.45
CA SER A 27 -17.37 -9.45 2.67
C SER A 27 -17.95 -9.69 4.07
N ARG A 28 -17.88 -8.69 4.95
CA ARG A 28 -18.32 -8.75 6.35
C ARG A 28 -19.23 -7.56 6.68
N ARG A 29 -19.88 -7.62 7.84
CA ARG A 29 -20.66 -6.47 8.37
C ARG A 29 -19.75 -5.25 8.53
N THR A 30 -20.28 -4.09 8.19
CA THR A 30 -19.59 -2.81 8.35
C THR A 30 -19.33 -2.49 9.82
N ARG A 31 -18.33 -1.64 10.06
CA ARG A 31 -17.99 -1.03 11.34
C ARG A 31 -17.97 0.47 11.17
N SER A 32 -18.12 1.21 12.26
CA SER A 32 -17.90 2.64 12.24
C SER A 32 -16.43 2.91 11.91
N SER A 33 -16.15 3.90 11.05
CA SER A 33 -14.77 4.33 10.79
C SER A 33 -14.07 4.83 12.05
N LYS A 34 -14.83 5.34 13.03
CA LYS A 34 -14.32 5.79 14.34
C LYS A 34 -13.75 4.65 15.20
N ASP A 35 -14.15 3.41 14.91
CA ASP A 35 -13.68 2.23 15.65
C ASP A 35 -12.42 1.61 15.01
N VAL A 36 -11.94 2.18 13.90
CA VAL A 36 -10.75 1.69 13.18
C VAL A 36 -9.52 2.36 13.74
N SER A 37 -8.58 1.56 14.27
CA SER A 37 -7.26 2.08 14.64
C SER A 37 -6.37 2.20 13.41
N THR A 38 -5.79 3.37 13.21
CA THR A 38 -4.72 3.63 12.22
C THR A 38 -3.33 3.56 12.83
N SER A 39 -3.21 3.21 14.12
CA SER A 39 -1.92 3.21 14.80
C SER A 39 -0.93 2.25 14.14
N TRP A 40 0.31 2.70 14.02
CA TRP A 40 1.37 1.95 13.36
C TRP A 40 2.58 1.83 14.28
N GLN A 41 3.00 0.60 14.55
CA GLN A 41 4.24 0.31 15.24
C GLN A 41 5.31 0.00 14.19
N LEU A 42 6.39 0.77 14.22
CA LEU A 42 7.57 0.52 13.41
C LEU A 42 8.76 0.34 14.35
N ASP A 43 9.12 -0.93 14.58
CA ASP A 43 10.15 -1.31 15.54
C ASP A 43 9.90 -0.69 16.92
N ALA A 44 10.78 0.19 17.43
CA ALA A 44 10.61 0.88 18.71
C ALA A 44 9.63 2.07 18.66
N TYR A 45 9.23 2.54 17.48
CA TYR A 45 8.44 3.75 17.31
C TYR A 45 6.94 3.46 17.17
N ARG A 46 6.11 4.38 17.70
CA ARG A 46 4.66 4.33 17.59
C ARG A 46 4.14 5.60 16.94
N PHE A 47 3.40 5.43 15.85
CA PHE A 47 2.75 6.50 15.09
C PHE A 47 1.23 6.35 15.17
N GLU A 48 0.51 7.46 15.07
CA GLU A 48 -0.96 7.48 15.07
C GLU A 48 -1.56 7.05 13.73
N ILE A 49 -0.83 7.28 12.63
CA ILE A 49 -1.22 6.91 11.26
C ILE A 49 -0.04 6.24 10.53
N PRO A 50 -0.28 5.34 9.56
CA PRO A 50 0.76 4.63 8.83
C PRO A 50 1.23 5.43 7.60
N VAL A 51 1.71 6.66 7.82
CA VAL A 51 2.11 7.57 6.75
C VAL A 51 3.54 8.05 6.97
N LEU A 52 4.34 8.03 5.90
CA LEU A 52 5.67 8.62 5.85
C LEU A 52 5.78 9.54 4.64
N ALA A 53 6.51 10.65 4.80
CA ALA A 53 6.84 11.52 3.68
C ALA A 53 7.95 10.89 2.81
N HIS A 54 7.85 11.09 1.49
CA HIS A 54 8.96 10.75 0.59
C HIS A 54 10.16 11.67 0.90
N PRO A 55 11.38 11.15 1.10
CA PRO A 55 12.52 11.93 1.59
C PRO A 55 13.19 12.71 0.46
N THR A 56 12.49 13.71 -0.08
CA THR A 56 13.00 14.64 -1.09
C THR A 56 13.10 16.06 -0.52
N ASP A 57 14.13 16.79 -0.93
CA ASP A 57 14.34 18.22 -0.67
C ASP A 57 13.22 19.11 -1.21
N ALA A 58 12.45 18.64 -2.20
CA ALA A 58 11.26 19.30 -2.70
C ALA A 58 10.09 19.30 -1.69
N LEU A 59 10.10 18.40 -0.69
CA LEU A 59 9.02 18.26 0.29
C LEU A 59 9.51 18.51 1.72
N VAL A 60 10.64 17.93 2.11
CA VAL A 60 11.04 17.78 3.50
C VAL A 60 12.07 18.85 3.89
N SER A 61 11.58 19.96 4.44
CA SER A 61 12.38 20.88 5.26
C SER A 61 12.35 20.45 6.74
N VAL A 62 13.15 21.10 7.59
CA VAL A 62 13.11 20.86 9.05
C VAL A 62 11.72 21.20 9.62
N GLU A 63 11.15 22.32 9.20
CA GLU A 63 9.81 22.73 9.63
C GLU A 63 8.74 21.74 9.19
N PHE A 64 8.85 21.17 7.98
CA PHE A 64 7.89 20.17 7.50
C PHE A 64 7.97 18.84 8.29
N ALA A 65 9.15 18.48 8.79
CA ALA A 65 9.38 17.19 9.45
C ALA A 65 8.91 17.15 10.92
N ILE A 66 8.55 18.29 11.53
CA ILE A 66 8.19 18.44 12.94
C ILE A 66 6.72 18.82 13.06
#